data_AF-A0A359AYB0-F1
#
_entry.id   AF-A0A359AYB0-F1
#
_cell.length_a   1.000
_cell.length_b   1.000
_cell.length_c   1.000
_cell.angle_alpha   90.00
_cell.angle_beta   90.00
_cell.angle_gamma   90.00
#
_symmetry.space_group_name_H-M   'P 1'
#
loop_
_entity.id
_entity.type
_entity.pdbx_description
1 polymer ?
#
loop_
_entity_poly.entity_id
_entity_poly.type
_entity_poly.pdbx_seq_one_letter_code
_entity_poly.pdbx_strand_id
1 'polypeptide(L)'
;MLTASATVIDNGIEVKAFLVTERPAWEDPFLPNQKTRIDKAIKEILGIDNADELHKRTEDVNKARAEALIHLGKFKAQVKEDFRSIKPQRNNILTSLGLMSGGRFIRLDRLDDEEFSQMLQTFKKGLSPEMRAEIEAKGTNPAHIDAILTKADEFYPLNIQQEHLKNVSKTLTDKQEEELNAIYDDVSSFAKISRQFYRSAPKSQRDKFSFSAILRQQGRAIKKEKEEEKETAK
;
A
#
# COMPACT_ATOMS: atom_id res chain seq x y z
N MET A 1 5.92 1.58 10.83
CA MET A 1 4.73 1.81 11.66
C MET A 1 4.35 3.28 11.68
N LEU A 2 5.27 4.21 11.98
CA LEU A 2 4.99 5.65 11.95
C LEU A 2 4.41 6.17 10.62
N THR A 3 4.91 5.73 9.46
CA THR A 3 4.32 6.09 8.15
C THR A 3 2.86 5.63 8.01
N ALA A 4 2.52 4.46 8.57
CA ALA A 4 1.14 3.97 8.59
C ALA A 4 0.29 4.74 9.60
N SER A 5 0.85 5.09 10.77
CA SER A 5 0.19 5.94 11.76
C SER A 5 -0.14 7.31 11.19
N ALA A 6 0.80 7.93 10.46
CA ALA A 6 0.56 9.18 9.76
C ALA A 6 -0.57 9.05 8.75
N THR A 7 -0.55 8.02 7.89
CA THR A 7 -1.64 7.78 6.93
C THR A 7 -3.00 7.61 7.62
N VAL A 8 -3.07 6.96 8.79
CA VAL A 8 -4.32 6.88 9.58
C VAL A 8 -4.79 8.27 10.01
N ILE A 9 -3.88 9.11 10.52
CA ILE A 9 -4.20 10.46 10.97
C ILE A 9 -4.61 11.36 9.79
N ASP A 10 -3.91 11.28 8.67
CA ASP A 10 -4.25 12.01 7.44
C ASP A 10 -5.64 11.62 6.94
N ASN A 11 -5.95 10.32 6.89
CA ASN A 11 -7.30 9.85 6.60
C ASN A 11 -8.34 10.41 7.58
N GLY A 12 -7.98 10.52 8.88
CA GLY A 12 -8.83 11.12 9.90
C GLY A 12 -9.08 12.60 9.66
N ILE A 13 -8.05 13.35 9.24
CA ILE A 13 -8.15 14.78 8.91
C ILE A 13 -9.08 14.98 7.71
N GLU A 14 -8.96 14.15 6.66
CA GLU A 14 -9.84 14.22 5.48
C GLU A 14 -11.33 14.13 5.81
N VAL A 15 -11.69 13.31 6.81
CA VAL A 15 -13.09 13.06 7.20
C VAL A 15 -13.42 13.63 8.58
N LYS A 16 -12.62 14.58 9.07
CA LYS A 16 -12.70 15.12 10.44
C LYS A 16 -14.11 15.55 10.81
N ALA A 17 -14.80 16.24 9.90
CA ALA A 17 -16.15 16.75 10.14
C ALA A 17 -17.10 15.64 10.63
N PHE A 18 -17.09 14.47 10.00
CA PHE A 18 -17.89 13.32 10.42
C PHE A 18 -17.38 12.70 11.73
N LEU A 19 -16.07 12.56 11.90
CA LEU A 19 -15.52 11.95 13.11
C LEU A 19 -15.84 12.78 14.37
N VAL A 20 -15.85 14.11 14.24
CA VAL A 20 -16.25 15.03 15.31
C VAL A 20 -17.74 14.90 15.64
N THR A 21 -18.63 14.69 14.65
CA THR A 21 -20.06 14.48 14.95
C THR A 21 -20.30 13.23 15.78
N GLU A 22 -19.51 12.18 15.56
CA GLU A 22 -19.58 10.93 16.33
C GLU A 22 -18.83 11.02 17.67
N ARG A 23 -17.74 11.81 17.72
CA ARG A 23 -16.91 11.99 18.91
C ARG A 23 -16.38 13.43 19.02
N PRO A 24 -17.11 14.33 19.69
CA PRO A 24 -16.73 15.74 19.82
C PRO A 24 -15.37 15.98 20.49
N ALA A 25 -14.89 15.03 21.30
CA ALA A 25 -13.56 15.09 21.92
C ALA A 25 -12.38 15.09 20.92
N TRP A 26 -12.64 14.82 19.63
CA TRP A 26 -11.65 14.89 18.55
C TRP A 26 -11.71 16.19 17.75
N GLU A 27 -12.47 17.17 18.22
CA GLU A 27 -12.36 18.54 17.72
C GLU A 27 -10.91 19.05 17.90
N ASP A 28 -10.56 20.10 17.16
CA ASP A 28 -9.20 20.64 17.25
C ASP A 28 -8.83 21.01 18.69
N PRO A 29 -7.58 20.75 19.10
CA PRO A 29 -6.43 20.42 18.25
C PRO A 29 -6.07 18.91 18.17
N PHE A 30 -7.00 17.97 18.42
CA PHE A 30 -6.65 16.54 18.58
C PHE A 30 -5.86 15.93 17.39
N LEU A 31 -6.44 15.92 16.19
CA LEU A 31 -5.79 15.33 15.00
C LEU A 31 -4.53 16.10 14.57
N PRO A 32 -4.52 17.45 14.53
CA PRO A 32 -3.30 18.21 14.26
C PRO A 32 -2.16 17.90 15.24
N ASN A 33 -2.45 17.81 16.55
CA ASN A 33 -1.44 17.49 17.56
C ASN A 33 -0.85 16.09 17.35
N GLN A 34 -1.68 15.10 17.01
CA GLN A 34 -1.18 13.76 16.72
C GLN A 34 -0.33 13.72 15.46
N LYS A 35 -0.69 14.49 14.41
CA LYS A 35 0.15 14.64 13.22
C LYS A 35 1.51 15.22 13.60
N THR A 36 1.54 16.36 14.31
CA THR A 36 2.78 16.99 14.77
C THR A 36 3.65 16.05 15.63
N ARG A 37 3.05 15.24 16.51
CA ARG A 37 3.78 14.26 17.34
C ARG A 37 4.43 13.17 16.47
N ILE A 38 3.72 12.67 15.45
CA ILE A 38 4.27 11.69 14.50
C ILE A 38 5.41 12.30 13.68
N ASP A 39 5.22 13.51 13.15
CA ASP A 39 6.24 14.20 12.34
C ASP A 39 7.51 14.46 13.16
N LYS A 40 7.34 14.87 14.42
CA LYS A 40 8.44 15.05 15.37
C LYS A 40 9.17 13.73 15.64
N ALA A 41 8.45 12.62 15.83
CA ALA A 41 9.07 11.31 16.01
C ALA A 41 9.85 10.88 14.76
N ILE A 42 9.32 11.11 13.55
CA ILE A 42 10.03 10.83 12.30
C ILE A 42 11.32 11.66 12.21
N LYS A 43 11.27 12.94 12.55
CA LYS A 43 12.44 13.82 12.49
C LYS A 43 13.47 13.52 13.57
N GLU A 44 13.07 13.51 14.82
CA GLU A 44 13.99 13.48 15.96
C GLU A 44 14.44 12.06 16.32
N ILE A 45 13.53 11.08 16.23
CA ILE A 45 13.83 9.70 16.57
C ILE A 45 14.44 8.98 15.37
N LEU A 46 13.76 9.04 14.22
CA LEU A 46 14.27 8.40 13.01
C LEU A 46 15.34 9.23 12.31
N GLY A 47 15.58 10.50 12.66
CA GLY A 47 16.61 11.29 11.97
C GLY A 47 16.27 11.59 10.51
N ILE A 48 14.99 11.55 10.15
CA ILE A 48 14.53 11.87 8.81
C ILE A 48 14.24 13.37 8.80
N ASP A 49 15.22 14.15 8.33
CA ASP A 49 15.17 15.62 8.40
C ASP A 49 13.98 16.24 7.67
N ASN A 50 13.40 15.51 6.70
CA ASN A 50 12.26 15.95 5.90
C ASN A 50 11.06 14.99 6.03
N ALA A 51 10.44 14.95 7.21
CA ALA A 51 9.26 14.14 7.49
C ALA A 51 8.11 14.41 6.50
N ASP A 52 7.85 15.68 6.19
CA ASP A 52 6.82 16.10 5.21
C ASP A 52 7.07 15.51 3.83
N GLU A 53 8.33 15.51 3.37
CA GLU A 53 8.68 14.87 2.11
C GLU A 53 8.52 13.36 2.18
N LEU A 54 8.92 12.69 3.27
CA LEU A 54 8.68 11.25 3.43
C LEU A 54 7.18 10.91 3.36
N HIS A 55 6.33 11.73 3.98
CA HIS A 55 4.87 11.58 3.90
C HIS A 55 4.37 11.72 2.47
N LYS A 56 4.73 12.81 1.79
CA LYS A 56 4.35 13.05 0.40
C LYS A 56 4.80 11.93 -0.52
N ARG A 57 6.05 11.47 -0.41
CA ARG A 57 6.56 10.35 -1.24
C ARG A 57 5.84 9.05 -0.94
N THR A 58 5.46 8.81 0.32
CA THR A 58 4.68 7.63 0.69
C THR A 58 3.28 7.68 0.07
N GLU A 59 2.63 8.84 0.04
CA GLU A 59 1.36 9.03 -0.66
C GLU A 59 1.48 8.83 -2.17
N ASP A 60 2.51 9.41 -2.80
CA ASP A 60 2.78 9.26 -4.23
C ASP A 60 2.96 7.78 -4.63
N VAL A 61 3.77 7.03 -3.87
CA VAL A 61 3.97 5.58 -4.05
C VAL A 61 2.66 4.82 -3.87
N ASN A 62 1.91 5.09 -2.80
CA ASN A 62 0.63 4.44 -2.53
C ASN A 62 -0.40 4.66 -3.65
N LYS A 63 -0.46 5.88 -4.18
CA LYS A 63 -1.37 6.25 -5.26
C LYS A 63 -0.97 5.56 -6.57
N ALA A 64 0.31 5.65 -6.94
CA ALA A 64 0.83 5.01 -8.14
C ALA A 64 0.61 3.48 -8.10
N ARG A 65 0.84 2.85 -6.94
CA ARG A 65 0.57 1.42 -6.72
C ARG A 65 -0.90 1.07 -6.91
N ALA A 66 -1.80 1.83 -6.28
CA ALA A 66 -3.24 1.58 -6.34
C ALA A 66 -3.76 1.69 -7.79
N GLU A 67 -3.33 2.72 -8.52
CA GLU A 67 -3.68 2.90 -9.93
C GLU A 67 -3.16 1.75 -10.79
N ALA A 68 -1.90 1.35 -10.61
CA ALA A 68 -1.32 0.21 -11.33
C ALA A 68 -2.08 -1.10 -11.06
N LEU A 69 -2.43 -1.40 -9.80
CA LEU A 69 -3.19 -2.58 -9.43
C LEU A 69 -4.58 -2.65 -10.09
N ILE A 70 -5.25 -1.50 -10.27
CA ILE A 70 -6.53 -1.42 -10.98
C ILE A 70 -6.34 -1.84 -12.44
N HIS A 71 -5.35 -1.26 -13.12
CA HIS A 71 -5.10 -1.56 -14.53
C HIS A 71 -4.64 -3.00 -14.75
N LEU A 72 -3.74 -3.51 -13.90
CA LEU A 72 -3.30 -4.90 -13.92
C LEU A 72 -4.47 -5.87 -13.67
N GLY A 73 -5.37 -5.54 -12.75
CA GLY A 73 -6.57 -6.32 -12.49
C GLY A 73 -7.49 -6.41 -13.71
N LYS A 74 -7.76 -5.26 -14.35
CA LYS A 74 -8.59 -5.18 -15.57
C LYS A 74 -7.95 -5.89 -16.76
N PHE A 75 -6.66 -5.68 -16.99
CA PHE A 75 -5.89 -6.34 -18.04
C PHE A 75 -5.90 -7.85 -17.88
N LYS A 76 -5.57 -8.34 -16.67
CA LYS A 76 -5.54 -9.78 -16.36
C LYS A 76 -6.91 -10.42 -16.54
N ALA A 77 -7.99 -9.74 -16.18
CA ALA A 77 -9.35 -10.24 -16.38
C ALA A 77 -9.67 -10.41 -17.87
N GLN A 78 -9.34 -9.43 -18.71
CA GLN A 78 -9.55 -9.48 -20.16
C GLN A 78 -8.73 -10.60 -20.81
N VAL A 79 -7.42 -10.64 -20.60
CA VAL A 79 -6.55 -11.71 -21.14
C VAL A 79 -7.03 -13.11 -20.71
N LYS A 80 -7.56 -13.24 -19.48
CA LYS A 80 -8.10 -14.53 -19.02
C LYS A 80 -9.32 -14.98 -19.81
N GLU A 81 -10.23 -14.08 -20.12
CA GLU A 81 -11.46 -14.40 -20.85
C GLU A 81 -11.22 -14.50 -22.36
N ASP A 82 -10.47 -13.57 -22.93
CA ASP A 82 -10.16 -13.49 -24.35
C ASP A 82 -9.42 -14.73 -24.87
N PHE A 83 -8.57 -15.33 -24.02
CA PHE A 83 -7.80 -16.54 -24.31
C PHE A 83 -8.31 -17.78 -23.56
N ARG A 84 -9.55 -17.80 -23.07
CA ARG A 84 -10.08 -18.91 -22.25
C ARG A 84 -10.09 -20.27 -22.96
N SER A 85 -10.28 -20.26 -24.28
CA SER A 85 -10.26 -21.45 -25.14
C SER A 85 -8.84 -21.92 -25.49
N ILE A 86 -7.82 -21.08 -25.32
CA ILE A 86 -6.41 -21.37 -25.66
C ILE A 86 -5.54 -21.19 -24.41
N LYS A 87 -5.78 -22.04 -23.42
CA LYS A 87 -5.12 -21.98 -22.10
C LYS A 87 -3.58 -21.94 -22.17
N PRO A 88 -2.89 -22.71 -23.05
CA PRO A 88 -1.43 -22.64 -23.15
C PRO A 88 -0.94 -21.24 -23.55
N GLN A 89 -1.56 -20.63 -24.55
CA GLN A 89 -1.20 -19.29 -25.02
C GLN A 89 -1.46 -18.23 -23.95
N ARG A 90 -2.64 -18.26 -23.30
CA ARG A 90 -2.94 -17.40 -22.15
C ARG A 90 -1.88 -17.51 -21.06
N ASN A 91 -1.50 -18.72 -20.69
CA ASN A 91 -0.54 -18.95 -19.62
C ASN A 91 0.86 -18.45 -20.02
N ASN A 92 1.26 -18.64 -21.27
CA ASN A 92 2.52 -18.12 -21.79
C ASN A 92 2.54 -16.59 -21.73
N ILE A 93 1.50 -15.91 -22.23
CA ILE A 93 1.36 -14.45 -22.14
C ILE A 93 1.49 -13.98 -20.70
N LEU A 94 0.69 -14.53 -19.79
CA LEU A 94 0.68 -14.10 -18.39
C LEU A 94 1.98 -14.44 -17.64
N THR A 95 2.69 -15.50 -18.05
CA THR A 95 3.99 -15.84 -17.47
C THR A 95 5.07 -14.87 -17.96
N SER A 96 5.12 -14.58 -19.27
CA SER A 96 6.05 -13.62 -19.86
C SER A 96 5.88 -12.21 -19.29
N LEU A 97 4.64 -11.82 -18.99
CA LEU A 97 4.32 -10.52 -18.40
C LEU A 97 4.48 -10.49 -16.87
N GLY A 98 4.95 -11.56 -16.23
CA GLY A 98 5.16 -11.60 -14.78
C GLY A 98 3.87 -11.65 -13.94
N LEU A 99 2.74 -12.06 -14.51
CA LEU A 99 1.44 -12.18 -13.83
C LEU A 99 1.11 -13.62 -13.40
N MET A 100 1.92 -14.59 -13.83
CA MET A 100 1.80 -16.01 -13.52
C MET A 100 3.18 -16.61 -13.24
N SER A 101 3.27 -17.49 -12.24
CA SER A 101 4.47 -18.27 -11.94
C SER A 101 4.09 -19.67 -11.45
N GLY A 102 4.76 -20.71 -11.96
CA GLY A 102 4.46 -22.11 -11.63
C GLY A 102 2.99 -22.50 -11.89
N GLY A 103 2.38 -21.95 -12.95
CA GLY A 103 0.97 -22.18 -13.29
C GLY A 103 -0.05 -21.49 -12.38
N ARG A 104 0.39 -20.65 -11.44
CA ARG A 104 -0.48 -19.92 -10.51
C ARG A 104 -0.38 -18.42 -10.74
N PHE A 105 -1.52 -17.74 -10.64
CA PHE A 105 -1.55 -16.29 -10.73
C PHE A 105 -0.84 -15.66 -9.54
N ILE A 106 0.00 -14.67 -9.80
CA ILE A 106 0.65 -13.89 -8.74
C ILE A 106 -0.40 -13.02 -8.05
N ARG A 107 -0.31 -12.95 -6.71
CA ARG A 107 -1.11 -12.05 -5.88
C ARG A 107 -0.39 -10.72 -5.74
N LEU A 108 -0.64 -9.85 -6.72
CA LEU A 108 -0.01 -8.53 -6.86
C LEU A 108 -0.26 -7.62 -5.63
N ASP A 109 -1.37 -7.83 -4.93
CA ASP A 109 -1.74 -7.14 -3.68
C ASP A 109 -0.84 -7.51 -2.49
N ARG A 110 0.02 -8.53 -2.63
CA ARG A 110 0.88 -9.02 -1.55
C ARG A 110 2.36 -8.83 -1.79
N LEU A 111 2.74 -8.36 -2.97
CA LEU A 111 4.12 -8.03 -3.26
C LEU A 111 4.54 -6.84 -2.40
N ASP A 112 5.77 -6.78 -1.94
CA ASP A 112 6.29 -5.52 -1.41
C ASP A 112 6.51 -4.49 -2.53
N ASP A 113 6.95 -3.28 -2.19
CA ASP A 113 7.13 -2.22 -3.20
C ASP A 113 8.29 -2.53 -4.15
N GLU A 114 9.35 -3.22 -3.69
CA GLU A 114 10.45 -3.64 -4.55
C GLU A 114 10.02 -4.76 -5.51
N GLU A 115 9.39 -5.80 -4.99
CA GLU A 115 8.82 -6.90 -5.77
C GLU A 115 7.77 -6.40 -6.78
N PHE A 116 6.93 -5.43 -6.38
CA PHE A 116 5.93 -4.85 -7.27
C PHE A 116 6.57 -4.00 -8.37
N SER A 117 7.58 -3.21 -8.04
CA SER A 117 8.39 -2.47 -9.01
C SER A 117 9.03 -3.41 -10.03
N GLN A 118 9.66 -4.49 -9.55
CA GLN A 118 10.27 -5.50 -10.41
C GLN A 118 9.23 -6.19 -11.31
N MET A 119 8.03 -6.49 -10.79
CA MET A 119 6.94 -7.06 -11.58
C MET A 119 6.48 -6.12 -12.70
N LEU A 120 6.33 -4.82 -12.42
CA LEU A 120 5.99 -3.82 -13.45
C LEU A 120 7.09 -3.73 -14.53
N GLN A 121 8.36 -3.81 -14.13
CA GLN A 121 9.48 -3.84 -15.07
C GLN A 121 9.50 -5.14 -15.90
N THR A 122 9.16 -6.29 -15.30
CA THR A 122 8.97 -7.54 -16.04
C THR A 122 7.83 -7.45 -17.04
N PHE A 123 6.69 -6.85 -16.67
CA PHE A 123 5.59 -6.59 -17.60
C PHE A 123 6.05 -5.76 -18.79
N LYS A 124 6.72 -4.63 -18.53
CA LYS A 124 7.23 -3.72 -19.56
C LYS A 124 8.22 -4.40 -20.51
N LYS A 125 9.16 -5.19 -19.98
CA LYS A 125 10.16 -5.90 -20.79
C LYS A 125 9.59 -7.12 -21.53
N GLY A 126 8.61 -7.80 -20.93
CA GLY A 126 8.01 -9.01 -21.47
C GLY A 126 6.98 -8.76 -22.56
N LEU A 127 6.43 -7.54 -22.66
CA LEU A 127 5.46 -7.18 -23.68
C LEU A 127 6.14 -6.85 -25.01
N SER A 128 6.26 -7.85 -25.89
CA SER A 128 6.72 -7.62 -27.26
C SER A 128 5.65 -6.93 -28.12
N PRO A 129 6.03 -6.24 -29.22
CA PRO A 129 5.07 -5.66 -30.15
C PRO A 129 4.07 -6.69 -30.71
N GLU A 130 4.53 -7.90 -31.01
CA GLU A 130 3.71 -8.99 -31.53
C GLU A 130 2.71 -9.48 -30.48
N MET A 131 3.17 -9.64 -29.22
CA MET A 131 2.30 -10.02 -28.12
C MET A 131 1.24 -8.95 -27.84
N ARG A 132 1.63 -7.68 -27.88
CA ARG A 132 0.69 -6.55 -27.74
C ARG A 132 -0.38 -6.59 -28.84
N ALA A 133 0.03 -6.72 -30.10
CA ALA A 133 -0.89 -6.79 -31.22
C ALA A 133 -1.85 -7.99 -31.11
N GLU A 134 -1.35 -9.14 -30.65
CA GLU A 134 -2.17 -10.33 -30.43
C GLU A 134 -3.23 -10.12 -29.34
N ILE A 135 -2.84 -9.52 -28.21
CA ILE A 135 -3.74 -9.22 -27.09
C ILE A 135 -4.82 -8.21 -27.51
N GLU A 136 -4.43 -7.16 -28.23
CA GLU A 136 -5.36 -6.13 -28.73
C GLU A 136 -6.33 -6.68 -29.78
N ALA A 137 -5.84 -7.52 -30.70
CA ALA A 137 -6.68 -8.17 -31.72
C ALA A 137 -7.73 -9.10 -31.10
N LYS A 138 -7.50 -9.60 -29.88
CA LYS A 138 -8.46 -10.40 -29.12
C LYS A 138 -9.48 -9.59 -28.33
N GLY A 139 -9.35 -8.27 -28.30
CA GLY A 139 -10.34 -7.35 -27.71
C GLY A 139 -9.91 -6.71 -26.39
N THR A 140 -8.72 -7.01 -25.87
CA THR A 140 -8.20 -6.35 -24.67
C THR A 140 -7.92 -4.88 -24.96
N ASN A 141 -8.44 -3.99 -24.10
CA ASN A 141 -8.32 -2.55 -24.29
C ASN A 141 -6.86 -2.05 -24.15
N PRO A 142 -6.26 -1.43 -25.19
CA PRO A 142 -4.89 -0.95 -25.17
C PRO A 142 -4.63 0.10 -24.08
N ALA A 143 -5.64 0.88 -23.67
CA ALA A 143 -5.48 1.90 -22.64
C ALA A 143 -5.03 1.34 -21.28
N HIS A 144 -5.34 0.07 -20.97
CA HIS A 144 -4.82 -0.56 -19.76
C HIS A 144 -3.36 -0.97 -19.89
N ILE A 145 -2.94 -1.40 -21.08
CA ILE A 145 -1.54 -1.72 -21.38
C ILE A 145 -0.70 -0.44 -21.23
N ASP A 146 -1.11 0.64 -21.89
CA ASP A 146 -0.41 1.92 -21.84
C ASP A 146 -0.33 2.45 -20.40
N ALA A 147 -1.42 2.39 -19.64
CA ALA A 147 -1.41 2.79 -18.24
C ALA A 147 -0.44 1.96 -17.38
N ILE A 148 -0.33 0.64 -17.61
CA ILE A 148 0.64 -0.20 -16.89
C ILE A 148 2.07 0.19 -17.25
N LEU A 149 2.35 0.44 -18.53
CA LEU A 149 3.68 0.86 -19.00
C LEU A 149 4.07 2.22 -18.41
N THR A 150 3.16 3.20 -18.41
CA THR A 150 3.36 4.49 -17.76
C THR A 150 3.64 4.31 -16.27
N LYS A 151 2.86 3.48 -15.57
CA LYS A 151 3.10 3.24 -14.13
C LYS A 151 4.39 2.50 -13.86
N ALA A 152 4.86 1.63 -14.77
CA ALA A 152 6.17 1.01 -14.62
C ALA A 152 7.31 2.06 -14.62
N ASP A 153 7.18 3.11 -15.42
CA ASP A 153 8.15 4.20 -15.50
C ASP A 153 8.04 5.19 -14.33
N GLU A 154 6.83 5.47 -13.85
CA GLU A 154 6.60 6.38 -12.72
C GLU A 154 6.92 5.73 -11.37
N PHE A 155 6.54 4.47 -11.17
CA PHE A 155 6.61 3.82 -9.85
C PHE A 155 8.05 3.58 -9.40
N TYR A 156 8.94 3.19 -10.30
CA TYR A 156 10.34 2.90 -9.99
C TYR A 156 11.08 4.08 -9.33
N PRO A 157 11.13 5.29 -9.92
CA PRO A 157 11.80 6.43 -9.31
C PRO A 157 11.10 6.90 -8.02
N LEU A 158 9.77 6.84 -7.95
CA LEU A 158 9.02 7.19 -6.73
C LEU A 158 9.40 6.26 -5.56
N ASN A 159 9.47 4.97 -5.82
CA ASN A 159 9.87 3.98 -4.82
C ASN A 159 11.31 4.22 -4.33
N ILE A 160 12.26 4.45 -5.24
CA ILE A 160 13.65 4.74 -4.88
C ILE A 160 13.76 5.98 -3.99
N GLN A 161 13.08 7.06 -4.35
CA GLN A 161 13.10 8.30 -3.56
C GLN A 161 12.56 8.07 -2.15
N GLN A 162 11.46 7.31 -2.04
CA GLN A 162 10.86 7.01 -0.74
C GLN A 162 11.76 6.07 0.09
N GLU A 163 12.34 5.03 -0.49
CA GLU A 163 13.28 4.13 0.21
C GLU A 163 14.56 4.87 0.65
N HIS A 164 15.08 5.79 -0.17
CA HIS A 164 16.18 6.65 0.23
C HIS A 164 15.85 7.47 1.49
N LEU A 165 14.63 8.02 1.59
CA LEU A 165 14.18 8.76 2.77
C LEU A 165 13.95 7.87 4.00
N LYS A 166 13.65 6.58 3.81
CA LYS A 166 13.48 5.60 4.89
C LYS A 166 14.81 5.07 5.44
N ASN A 167 15.91 5.21 4.70
CA ASN A 167 17.20 4.66 5.09
C ASN A 167 17.77 5.40 6.30
N VAL A 168 17.45 4.87 7.49
CA VAL A 168 18.05 5.30 8.73
C VAL A 168 18.42 4.07 9.54
N SER A 169 19.73 3.90 9.77
CA SER A 169 20.24 2.99 10.79
C SER A 169 20.54 3.81 12.04
N LYS A 170 19.62 3.79 13.01
CA LYS A 170 19.85 4.32 14.35
C LYS A 170 19.44 3.28 15.37
N THR A 171 20.33 3.02 16.33
CA THR A 171 19.97 2.33 17.56
C THR A 171 19.05 3.24 18.36
N LEU A 172 17.86 2.75 18.69
CA LEU A 172 16.90 3.49 19.51
C LEU A 172 17.28 3.37 20.99
N THR A 173 17.02 4.42 21.74
CA THR A 173 17.03 4.38 23.22
C THR A 173 15.68 3.90 23.74
N ASP A 174 15.63 3.35 24.96
CA ASP A 174 14.39 2.88 25.59
C ASP A 174 13.29 3.96 25.57
N LYS A 175 13.63 5.21 25.89
CA LYS A 175 12.68 6.34 25.86
C LYS A 175 12.11 6.63 24.47
N GLN A 176 12.93 6.43 23.44
CA GLN A 176 12.48 6.60 22.06
C GLN A 176 11.56 5.45 21.66
N GLU A 177 11.85 4.22 22.07
CA GLU A 177 10.97 3.07 21.83
C GLU A 177 9.62 3.23 22.55
N GLU A 178 9.63 3.68 23.81
CA GLU A 178 8.42 4.00 24.58
C GLU A 178 7.54 5.04 23.87
N GLU A 179 8.15 6.13 23.36
CA GLU A 179 7.41 7.16 22.62
C GLU A 179 6.82 6.64 21.31
N LEU A 180 7.58 5.83 20.56
CA LEU A 180 7.08 5.22 19.33
C LEU A 180 5.90 4.27 19.59
N ASN A 181 5.95 3.49 20.68
CA ASN A 181 4.88 2.61 21.09
C ASN A 181 3.64 3.40 21.55
N ALA A 182 3.84 4.46 22.34
CA ALA A 182 2.75 5.33 22.77
C ALA A 182 2.02 6.00 21.59
N ILE A 183 2.78 6.49 20.58
CA ILE A 183 2.20 6.99 19.33
C ILE A 183 1.38 5.90 18.64
N TYR A 184 1.91 4.69 18.53
CA TYR A 184 1.19 3.58 17.91
C TYR A 184 -0.11 3.25 18.65
N ASP A 185 -0.09 3.17 19.98
CA ASP A 185 -1.25 2.82 20.79
C ASP A 185 -2.37 3.86 20.70
N ASP A 186 -2.02 5.14 20.71
CA ASP A 186 -2.98 6.23 20.56
C ASP A 186 -3.65 6.19 19.17
N VAL A 187 -2.84 6.05 18.11
CA VAL A 187 -3.35 6.01 16.73
C VAL A 187 -4.12 4.72 16.47
N SER A 188 -3.70 3.60 17.06
CA SER A 188 -4.42 2.31 17.03
C SER A 188 -5.78 2.42 17.70
N SER A 189 -5.86 3.08 18.85
CA SER A 189 -7.12 3.34 19.55
C SER A 189 -8.05 4.23 18.74
N PHE A 190 -7.52 5.33 18.18
CA PHE A 190 -8.25 6.19 17.25
C PHE A 190 -8.78 5.39 16.04
N ALA A 191 -7.93 4.61 15.38
CA ALA A 191 -8.29 3.80 14.23
C ALA A 191 -9.41 2.79 14.54
N LYS A 192 -9.32 2.10 15.68
CA LYS A 192 -10.33 1.14 16.15
C LYS A 192 -11.70 1.81 16.34
N ILE A 193 -11.74 2.98 16.98
CA ILE A 193 -12.98 3.73 17.21
C ILE A 193 -13.56 4.23 15.88
N SER A 194 -12.75 4.92 15.06
CA SER A 194 -13.19 5.44 13.75
C SER A 194 -13.76 4.34 12.85
N ARG A 195 -13.13 3.15 12.86
CA ARG A 195 -13.61 2.01 12.07
C ARG A 195 -14.96 1.48 12.52
N GLN A 196 -15.32 1.64 13.80
CA GLN A 196 -16.64 1.27 14.31
C GLN A 196 -17.72 2.26 13.84
N PHE A 197 -17.41 3.55 13.71
CA PHE A 197 -18.33 4.54 13.11
C PHE A 197 -18.65 4.21 11.64
N TYR A 198 -17.68 3.65 10.92
CA TYR A 198 -17.86 3.21 9.53
C TYR A 198 -18.30 1.75 9.38
N ARG A 199 -18.84 1.08 10.40
CA ARG A 199 -19.14 -0.36 10.36
C ARG A 199 -20.01 -0.79 9.18
N SER A 200 -21.02 0.04 8.87
CA SER A 200 -21.98 -0.17 7.77
C SER A 200 -21.55 0.46 6.44
N ALA A 201 -20.44 1.21 6.43
CA ALA A 201 -19.92 1.83 5.23
C ALA A 201 -19.17 0.82 4.34
N PRO A 202 -18.93 1.15 3.05
CA PRO A 202 -18.12 0.33 2.18
C PRO A 202 -16.76 0.00 2.79
N LYS A 203 -16.25 -1.19 2.47
CA LYS A 203 -14.96 -1.66 3.01
C LYS A 203 -13.83 -0.65 2.80
N SER A 204 -13.81 0.05 1.67
CA SER A 204 -12.82 1.10 1.37
C SER A 204 -12.76 2.20 2.44
N GLN A 205 -13.89 2.62 3.00
CA GLN A 205 -13.92 3.63 4.07
C GLN A 205 -13.39 3.07 5.40
N ARG A 206 -13.67 1.81 5.69
CA ARG A 206 -13.16 1.14 6.90
C ARG A 206 -11.68 0.82 6.81
N ASP A 207 -11.18 0.57 5.62
CA ASP A 207 -9.78 0.23 5.37
C ASP A 207 -8.87 1.46 5.53
N LYS A 208 -9.39 2.69 5.38
CA LYS A 208 -8.70 3.95 5.77
C LYS A 208 -8.28 4.00 7.24
N PHE A 209 -8.93 3.23 8.11
CA PHE A 209 -8.63 3.14 9.53
C PHE A 209 -8.17 1.73 9.93
N SER A 210 -7.57 0.98 9.02
CA SER A 210 -6.97 -0.32 9.32
C SER A 210 -5.48 -0.31 9.05
N PHE A 211 -4.66 -0.42 10.09
CA PHE A 211 -3.23 -0.63 9.96
C PHE A 211 -2.90 -1.80 9.03
N SER A 212 -3.65 -2.90 9.13
CA SER A 212 -3.46 -4.04 8.23
C SER A 212 -3.74 -3.73 6.76
N ALA A 213 -4.67 -2.82 6.45
CA ALA A 213 -4.97 -2.44 5.08
C ALA A 213 -3.94 -1.42 4.57
N ILE A 214 -3.60 -0.43 5.40
CA ILE A 214 -2.60 0.61 5.09
C ILE A 214 -1.22 -0.01 4.89
N LEU A 215 -0.78 -0.93 5.76
CA LEU A 215 0.50 -1.60 5.62
C LEU A 215 0.55 -2.42 4.31
N ARG A 216 -0.56 -3.07 3.94
CA ARG A 216 -0.65 -3.79 2.65
C ARG A 216 -0.61 -2.83 1.46
N GLN A 217 -1.23 -1.66 1.57
CA GLN A 217 -1.15 -0.61 0.56
C GLN A 217 0.29 -0.10 0.41
N GLN A 218 1.01 0.04 1.52
CA GLN A 218 2.41 0.47 1.59
C GLN A 218 3.41 -0.68 1.31
N GLY A 219 2.98 -1.77 0.66
CA GLY A 219 3.86 -2.88 0.30
C GLY A 219 4.51 -3.60 1.48
N ARG A 220 4.03 -3.45 2.72
CA ARG A 220 4.62 -4.17 3.87
C ARG A 220 3.92 -5.49 4.11
N ALA A 221 4.69 -6.58 4.11
CA ALA A 221 4.22 -7.87 4.57
C ALA A 221 3.86 -7.81 6.06
N ILE A 222 2.58 -8.06 6.40
CA ILE A 222 2.19 -8.27 7.79
C ILE A 222 2.75 -9.63 8.21
N LYS A 223 3.84 -9.63 8.98
CA LYS A 223 4.22 -10.82 9.73
C LYS A 223 3.06 -11.11 10.69
N LYS A 224 2.37 -12.23 10.50
CA LYS A 224 1.52 -12.78 11.54
C LYS A 224 2.48 -13.24 12.63
N GLU A 225 2.69 -12.42 13.65
CA GLU A 225 3.15 -12.95 14.92
C GLU A 225 2.09 -13.95 15.37
N LYS A 226 2.49 -15.22 15.48
CA LYS A 226 1.68 -16.19 16.20
C LYS A 226 1.66 -15.68 17.63
N GLU A 227 0.48 -15.31 18.12
CA GLU A 227 0.21 -15.32 19.56
C GLU A 227 0.52 -16.74 20.05
N GLU A 228 1.74 -16.97 20.50
CA GLU A 228 2.06 -18.07 21.41
C GLU A 228 1.66 -17.62 22.82
N GLU A 229 0.36 -17.44 23.06
CA GLU A 229 -0.20 -17.77 24.37
C GLU A 229 -0.37 -19.29 24.40
N LYS A 230 0.75 -19.99 24.55
CA LYS A 230 0.72 -21.32 25.17
C LYS A 230 0.58 -21.10 26.66
N GLU A 231 -0.67 -21.11 27.10
CA GLU A 231 -1.15 -22.02 28.15
C GLU A 231 0.00 -22.72 28.91
N THR A 232 0.56 -22.00 29.86
CA THR A 232 1.23 -22.56 31.05
C THR A 232 0.50 -21.90 32.23
N ALA A 233 -0.14 -22.59 33.17
CA ALA A 233 -0.06 -23.98 33.54
C ALA A 233 -1.41 -24.45 34.11
N LYS A 234 -1.67 -25.74 33.92
CA LYS A 234 -2.54 -26.56 34.75
C LYS A 234 -2.13 -26.50 36.22
#